data_AF-A0A800DMG6-F1
#
_entry.id   AF-A0A800DMG6-F1
#
_cell.length_a   1.000
_cell.length_b   1.000
_cell.length_c   1.000
_cell.angle_alpha   90.00
_cell.angle_beta   90.00
_cell.angle_gamma   90.00
#
_symmetry.space_group_name_H-M   'P 1'
#
loop_
_entity.id
_entity.type
_entity.pdbx_description
1 polymer ?
#
loop_
_entity_poly.entity_id
_entity_poly.type
_entity_poly.pdbx_seq_one_letter_code
_entity_poly.pdbx_strand_id
1 'polypeptide(L)'
;MAQFELLPTDIQEAVKAHLTPDEEIKMCFLAGSVFLGPEYVVITSKRIIVMNVRNIGSLSKSYINVRCDVLFANVTKINTNRSFKNKLLGQTNISIQINGYEHLINNANSREANQAVELLSSLVSK
;
A
#
# COMPACT_ATOMS: atom_id res chain seq x y z
N MET A 1 0.11 -1.12 12.91
CA MET A 1 0.80 -0.05 12.17
C MET A 1 2.29 -0.30 12.29
N ALA A 2 2.95 -0.53 11.16
CA ALA A 2 4.40 -0.61 11.12
C ALA A 2 4.98 0.80 11.19
N GLN A 3 6.07 0.97 11.92
CA GLN A 3 6.91 2.16 11.80
C GLN A 3 7.71 2.05 10.50
N PHE A 4 7.88 3.16 9.79
CA PHE A 4 8.55 3.16 8.49
C PHE A 4 10.00 2.68 8.60
N GLU A 5 10.65 3.03 9.70
CA GLU A 5 12.02 2.66 10.06
C GLU A 5 12.19 1.15 10.29
N LEU A 6 11.09 0.43 10.50
CA LEU A 6 11.07 -1.03 10.66
C LEU A 6 10.82 -1.77 9.35
N LEU A 7 10.56 -1.06 8.24
CA LEU A 7 10.49 -1.69 6.93
C LEU A 7 11.89 -2.16 6.48
N PRO A 8 11.99 -3.15 5.60
CA PRO A 8 13.27 -3.51 4.97
C PRO A 8 13.97 -2.30 4.35
N THR A 9 15.30 -2.24 4.46
CA THR A 9 16.10 -1.07 4.02
C THR A 9 15.88 -0.74 2.54
N ASP A 10 15.81 -1.75 1.69
CA ASP A 10 15.54 -1.63 0.26
C ASP A 10 14.16 -1.02 -0.03
N ILE A 11 13.14 -1.38 0.76
CA ILE A 11 11.82 -0.74 0.71
C ILE A 11 11.89 0.70 1.18
N GLN A 12 12.63 1.00 2.25
CA GLN A 12 12.78 2.38 2.74
C GLN A 12 13.45 3.27 1.70
N GLU A 13 14.54 2.79 1.09
CA GLU A 13 15.27 3.51 0.04
C GLU A 13 14.37 3.75 -1.19
N ALA A 14 13.64 2.72 -1.62
CA ALA A 14 12.69 2.84 -2.72
C ALA A 14 11.59 3.87 -2.40
N VAL A 15 11.02 3.85 -1.20
CA VAL A 15 10.01 4.85 -0.80
C VAL A 15 10.60 6.26 -0.84
N LYS A 16 11.77 6.47 -0.23
CA LYS A 16 12.44 7.78 -0.20
C LYS A 16 12.71 8.34 -1.59
N ALA A 17 13.02 7.48 -2.56
CA ALA A 17 13.24 7.90 -3.95
C ALA A 17 11.98 8.46 -4.64
N HIS A 18 10.78 8.16 -4.13
CA HIS A 18 9.51 8.64 -4.66
C HIS A 18 8.95 9.87 -3.91
N LEU A 19 9.48 10.20 -2.72
CA LEU A 19 8.98 11.30 -1.90
C LEU A 19 9.42 12.66 -2.43
N THR A 20 8.55 13.66 -2.32
CA THR A 20 8.96 15.07 -2.42
C THR A 20 9.48 15.60 -1.08
N PRO A 21 10.30 16.67 -1.03
CA PRO A 21 10.90 17.17 0.21
C PRO A 21 9.91 17.55 1.33
N ASP A 22 8.67 17.88 0.97
CA ASP A 22 7.57 18.25 1.86
C ASP A 22 6.55 17.12 2.09
N GLU A 23 6.87 15.91 1.63
CA GLU A 23 6.01 14.75 1.73
C GLU A 23 6.34 13.94 2.99
N GLU A 24 5.35 13.77 3.86
CA GLU A 24 5.51 13.08 5.14
C GLU A 24 4.88 11.69 5.08
N ILE A 25 5.56 10.69 5.61
CA ILE A 25 4.97 9.35 5.78
C ILE A 25 3.97 9.39 6.93
N LYS A 26 2.73 8.98 6.65
CA LYS A 26 1.61 8.99 7.61
C LYS A 26 1.29 7.61 8.15
N MET A 27 1.46 6.58 7.34
CA MET A 27 1.18 5.20 7.75
C MET A 27 1.93 4.18 6.89
N CYS A 28 2.37 3.10 7.51
CA CYS A 28 2.90 1.92 6.82
C CYS A 28 2.20 0.66 7.35
N PHE A 29 1.91 -0.29 6.46
CA PHE A 29 1.38 -1.60 6.82
C PHE A 29 1.70 -2.65 5.76
N LEU A 30 1.51 -3.91 6.14
CA LEU A 30 1.67 -5.04 5.22
C LEU A 30 0.32 -5.51 4.70
N ALA A 31 0.29 -5.83 3.42
CA ALA A 31 -0.82 -6.46 2.74
C ALA A 31 -0.29 -7.61 1.88
N GLY A 32 -1.13 -8.12 0.98
CA GLY A 32 -0.76 -9.16 0.04
C GLY A 32 -0.98 -10.58 0.56
N SER A 33 -0.55 -11.55 -0.23
CA SER A 33 -0.70 -12.98 0.06
C SER A 33 0.66 -13.60 0.36
N VAL A 34 0.68 -14.56 1.28
CA VAL A 34 1.86 -15.40 1.55
C VAL A 34 2.43 -16.01 0.26
N PHE A 35 1.57 -16.34 -0.73
CA PHE A 35 2.00 -16.96 -1.99
C PHE A 35 2.60 -15.99 -3.01
N LEU A 36 2.25 -14.71 -2.96
CA LEU A 36 2.71 -13.70 -3.92
C LEU A 36 3.78 -12.77 -3.35
N GLY A 37 4.15 -12.97 -2.08
CA GLY A 37 4.99 -12.10 -1.29
C GLY A 37 4.18 -11.00 -0.58
N PRO A 38 4.74 -10.45 0.52
CA PRO A 38 4.12 -9.32 1.20
C PRO A 38 4.11 -8.09 0.28
N GLU A 39 3.06 -7.30 0.41
CA GLU A 39 2.99 -5.96 -0.17
C GLU A 39 3.24 -4.94 0.94
N TYR A 40 4.19 -4.06 0.71
CA TYR A 40 4.51 -2.95 1.58
C TYR A 40 3.70 -1.76 1.12
N VAL A 41 2.74 -1.35 1.95
CA VAL A 41 1.87 -0.21 1.67
C VAL A 41 2.34 0.97 2.50
N VAL A 42 2.63 2.07 1.83
CA VAL A 42 3.05 3.34 2.44
C VAL A 42 2.08 4.43 2.00
N ILE A 43 1.47 5.08 2.99
CA ILE A 43 0.59 6.24 2.81
C ILE A 43 1.36 7.45 3.29
N THR A 44 1.48 8.45 2.43
CA THR A 44 2.13 9.73 2.72
C THR A 44 1.10 10.83 2.88
N SER A 45 1.54 12.08 3.04
CA SER A 45 0.68 13.26 3.00
C SER A 45 0.12 13.55 1.61
N LYS A 46 0.68 12.98 0.53
CA LYS A 46 0.31 13.31 -0.86
C LYS A 46 -0.11 12.11 -1.70
N ARG A 47 0.31 10.90 -1.34
CA ARG A 47 0.18 9.74 -2.20
C ARG A 47 0.12 8.43 -1.43
N ILE A 48 -0.25 7.39 -2.14
CA ILE A 48 -0.08 6.01 -1.70
C ILE A 48 0.88 5.28 -2.61
N ILE A 49 1.80 4.54 -2.01
CA ILE A 49 2.79 3.72 -2.69
C ILE A 49 2.64 2.27 -2.21
N VAL A 50 2.56 1.34 -3.14
CA VAL A 50 2.49 -0.11 -2.86
C VAL A 50 3.62 -0.79 -3.59
N MET A 51 4.46 -1.49 -2.83
CA MET A 51 5.64 -2.17 -3.35
C MET A 51 5.66 -3.63 -2.95
N ASN A 52 6.34 -4.45 -3.72
CA ASN A 52 6.75 -5.77 -3.29
C ASN A 52 8.14 -6.13 -3.78
N VAL A 53 8.79 -7.02 -3.05
CA VAL A 53 10.08 -7.59 -3.46
C VAL A 53 9.80 -8.74 -4.42
N ARG A 54 10.41 -8.69 -5.61
CA ARG A 54 10.29 -9.73 -6.64
C ARG A 54 11.65 -10.33 -6.91
N ASN A 55 11.69 -11.65 -7.11
CA ASN A 55 12.92 -12.37 -7.49
C ASN A 55 12.98 -12.54 -9.02
N ILE A 56 14.14 -12.29 -9.61
CA ILE A 56 14.41 -12.54 -11.03
C ILE A 56 14.92 -13.99 -11.17
N GLY A 57 14.00 -14.93 -11.38
CA GLY A 57 14.31 -16.31 -11.75
C GLY A 57 15.41 -16.98 -10.92
N SER A 58 16.22 -17.84 -11.56
CA SER A 58 17.31 -18.59 -10.95
C SER A 58 18.54 -17.76 -10.54
N LEU A 59 18.51 -16.43 -10.73
CA LEU A 59 19.68 -15.57 -10.57
C LEU A 59 19.90 -15.06 -9.15
N SER A 60 19.12 -15.50 -8.16
CA SER A 60 19.20 -15.07 -6.76
C SER A 60 19.22 -13.54 -6.57
N LYS A 61 18.70 -12.80 -7.56
CA LYS A 61 18.59 -11.33 -7.52
C LYS A 61 17.15 -10.95 -7.23
N SER A 62 16.95 -10.10 -6.24
CA SER A 62 15.67 -9.45 -5.95
C SER A 62 15.66 -8.02 -6.47
N TYR A 63 14.47 -7.50 -6.74
CA TYR A 63 14.24 -6.09 -7.06
C TYR A 63 12.95 -5.60 -6.41
N ILE A 64 12.86 -4.29 -6.19
CA ILE A 64 11.64 -3.65 -5.73
C ILE A 64 10.74 -3.38 -6.93
N ASN A 65 9.54 -3.95 -6.89
CA ASN A 65 8.50 -3.71 -7.87
C ASN A 65 7.45 -2.77 -7.28
N VAL A 66 7.33 -1.57 -7.86
CA VAL A 66 6.30 -0.59 -7.49
C VAL A 66 5.01 -0.95 -8.23
N ARG A 67 4.02 -1.47 -7.49
CA ARG A 67 2.71 -1.85 -8.05
C ARG A 67 1.73 -0.69 -8.14
N CYS A 68 1.90 0.29 -7.27
CA CYS A 68 1.03 1.46 -7.16
C CYS A 68 1.90 2.63 -6.68
N ASP A 69 1.80 3.76 -7.37
CA ASP A 69 2.33 5.05 -6.92
C ASP A 69 1.34 6.11 -7.41
N VAL A 70 0.44 6.53 -6.52
CA VAL A 70 -0.75 7.29 -6.89
C VAL A 70 -0.90 8.49 -5.97
N LEU A 71 -0.82 9.69 -6.57
CA LEU A 71 -1.15 10.95 -5.91
C LEU A 71 -2.64 11.00 -5.55
N PHE A 72 -2.97 11.51 -4.37
CA PHE A 72 -4.34 11.64 -3.90
C PHE A 72 -5.19 12.56 -4.79
N ALA A 73 -4.58 13.55 -5.43
CA ALA A 73 -5.23 14.41 -6.41
C ALA A 73 -5.85 13.64 -7.59
N ASN A 74 -5.38 12.41 -7.85
CA ASN A 74 -5.89 11.55 -8.92
C ASN A 74 -6.95 10.56 -8.40
N VAL A 75 -7.15 10.45 -7.09
CA VAL A 75 -8.06 9.50 -6.43
C VAL A 75 -9.49 10.02 -6.46
N THR A 76 -10.36 9.24 -7.09
CA THR A 76 -11.79 9.57 -7.21
C THR A 76 -12.64 8.83 -6.20
N LYS A 77 -12.21 7.63 -5.77
CA LYS A 77 -12.95 6.83 -4.80
C LYS A 77 -12.03 5.87 -4.06
N ILE A 78 -12.36 5.64 -2.79
CA ILE A 78 -11.70 4.64 -1.95
C ILE A 78 -12.79 3.77 -1.32
N ASN A 79 -12.65 2.45 -1.44
CA ASN A 79 -13.59 1.51 -0.83
C ASN A 79 -12.85 0.39 -0.11
N THR A 80 -13.52 -0.23 0.85
CA THR A 80 -13.12 -1.54 1.36
C THR A 80 -14.07 -2.62 0.89
N ASN A 81 -13.54 -3.82 0.66
CA ASN A 81 -14.35 -5.00 0.41
C ASN A 81 -13.86 -6.15 1.29
N ARG A 82 -14.80 -6.87 1.91
CA ARG A 82 -14.55 -8.04 2.73
C ARG A 82 -15.40 -9.21 2.22
N SER A 83 -14.75 -10.09 1.45
CA SER A 83 -15.32 -11.40 1.15
C SER A 83 -15.52 -12.21 2.44
N PHE A 84 -16.33 -13.27 2.38
CA PHE A 84 -16.53 -14.17 3.53
C PHE A 84 -15.20 -14.77 4.02
N LYS A 85 -14.32 -15.17 3.10
CA LYS A 85 -12.95 -15.64 3.41
C LYS A 85 -12.13 -14.57 4.13
N ASN A 86 -12.20 -13.32 3.67
CA ASN A 86 -11.49 -12.20 4.28
C ASN A 86 -12.00 -11.94 5.70
N LYS A 87 -13.31 -12.03 5.94
CA LYS A 87 -13.87 -11.90 7.29
C LYS A 87 -13.32 -12.96 8.25
N LEU A 88 -13.28 -14.22 7.82
CA LEU A 88 -12.74 -15.33 8.61
C LEU A 88 -11.25 -15.14 8.94
N LEU A 89 -10.47 -14.64 8.00
CA LEU A 89 -9.02 -14.42 8.17
C LEU A 89 -8.67 -13.07 8.81
N GLY A 90 -9.66 -12.27 9.24
CA GLY A 90 -9.41 -10.93 9.78
C GLY A 90 -8.83 -9.96 8.76
N GLN A 91 -9.04 -10.21 7.46
CA GLN A 91 -8.50 -9.46 6.34
C GLN A 91 -9.54 -8.56 5.65
N THR A 92 -9.05 -7.58 4.89
CA THR A 92 -9.84 -6.62 4.12
C THR A 92 -9.08 -6.23 2.85
N ASN A 93 -9.79 -6.09 1.73
CA ASN A 93 -9.22 -5.52 0.51
C ASN A 93 -9.53 -4.02 0.47
N ILE A 94 -8.57 -3.23 0.02
CA ILE A 94 -8.73 -1.79 -0.23
C ILE A 94 -8.69 -1.58 -1.73
N SER A 95 -9.71 -0.89 -2.24
CA SER A 95 -9.84 -0.47 -3.63
C SER A 95 -9.59 1.03 -3.71
N ILE A 96 -8.69 1.43 -4.60
CA ILE A 96 -8.36 2.81 -4.89
C ILE A 96 -8.67 3.04 -6.35
N GLN A 97 -9.71 3.83 -6.59
CA GLN A 97 -10.17 4.17 -7.92
C GLN A 97 -9.54 5.47 -8.36
N ILE A 98 -8.98 5.44 -9.55
CA ILE A 98 -8.41 6.58 -10.26
C ILE A 98 -8.97 6.59 -11.68
N ASN A 99 -8.88 7.73 -12.37
CA ASN A 99 -9.62 7.94 -13.62
C ASN A 99 -9.43 6.81 -14.65
N GLY A 100 -10.43 5.92 -14.73
CA GLY A 100 -10.47 4.78 -15.66
C GLY A 100 -9.86 3.46 -15.16
N TYR A 101 -9.30 3.39 -13.94
CA TYR A 101 -8.65 2.18 -13.44
C TYR A 101 -8.74 2.03 -11.91
N GLU A 102 -8.65 0.79 -11.44
CA GLU A 102 -8.74 0.42 -10.03
C GLU A 102 -7.46 -0.28 -9.58
N HIS A 103 -6.85 0.22 -8.51
CA HIS A 103 -5.78 -0.47 -7.80
C HIS A 103 -6.35 -1.21 -6.59
N LEU A 104 -6.04 -2.51 -6.52
CA LEU A 104 -6.45 -3.38 -5.42
C LEU A 104 -5.26 -3.72 -4.53
N ILE A 105 -5.38 -3.36 -3.25
CA ILE A 105 -4.52 -3.82 -2.17
C ILE A 105 -5.27 -4.96 -1.48
N ASN A 106 -4.76 -6.18 -1.60
CA ASN A 106 -5.48 -7.37 -1.15
C ASN A 106 -5.03 -7.80 0.23
N ASN A 107 -5.94 -8.42 0.99
CA ASN A 107 -5.63 -9.14 2.23
C ASN A 107 -4.92 -8.33 3.32
N ALA A 108 -5.11 -7.01 3.37
CA ALA A 108 -4.62 -6.19 4.47
C ALA A 108 -5.28 -6.61 5.79
N ASN A 109 -4.58 -6.47 6.91
CA ASN A 109 -5.20 -6.66 8.23
C ASN A 109 -6.39 -5.68 8.35
N SER A 110 -7.55 -6.14 8.82
CA SER A 110 -8.77 -5.32 8.79
C SER A 110 -8.68 -4.06 9.64
N ARG A 111 -7.93 -4.10 10.76
CA ARG A 111 -7.72 -2.92 11.59
C ARG A 111 -6.91 -1.87 10.83
N GLU A 112 -5.81 -2.30 10.22
CA GLU A 112 -4.93 -1.41 9.45
C GLU A 112 -5.63 -0.91 8.18
N ALA A 113 -6.43 -1.74 7.53
CA ALA A 113 -7.22 -1.34 6.36
C ALA A 113 -8.24 -0.26 6.69
N ASN A 114 -8.95 -0.38 7.82
CA ASN A 114 -9.91 0.64 8.25
C ASN A 114 -9.20 1.95 8.59
N GLN A 115 -8.10 1.89 9.35
CA GLN A 115 -7.28 3.06 9.67
C GLN A 115 -6.72 3.73 8.40
N ALA A 116 -6.28 2.94 7.43
CA ALA A 116 -5.81 3.42 6.15
C ALA A 116 -6.92 4.14 5.37
N VAL A 117 -8.14 3.58 5.31
CA VAL A 117 -9.25 4.21 4.59
C VAL A 117 -9.73 5.48 5.27
N GLU A 118 -9.79 5.53 6.60
CA GLU A 118 -10.07 6.76 7.35
C GLU A 118 -9.03 7.84 7.05
N LEU A 119 -7.74 7.48 7.11
CA LEU A 119 -6.64 8.39 6.80
C LEU A 119 -6.71 8.89 5.36
N LEU A 120 -6.84 7.98 4.38
CA LEU A 120 -6.91 8.35 2.96
C LEU A 120 -8.12 9.24 2.66
N SER A 121 -9.29 8.94 3.25
CA SER A 121 -10.48 9.77 3.08
C SER A 121 -10.25 11.22 3.55
N SER A 122 -9.48 11.40 4.64
CA SER A 122 -9.11 12.72 5.15
C SER A 122 -8.10 13.47 4.28
N LEU A 123 -7.32 12.76 3.46
CA LEU A 123 -6.26 13.31 2.61
C LEU A 123 -6.74 13.58 1.19
N VAL A 124 -7.69 12.80 0.66
CA VAL A 124 -8.30 13.00 -0.67
C VAL A 124 -9.32 14.13 -0.67
N SER A 125 -9.92 14.44 0.48
CA SER A 125 -10.94 15.50 0.61
C SER A 125 -10.37 16.92 0.79
N LYS A 126 -9.05 17.11 0.63
CA LYS A 126 -8.35 18.40 0.72
C LYS A 126 -7.85 18.81 -0.66
#